data_AF-A0A8J7XMT7-F1
#
_entry.id   AF-A0A8J7XMT7-F1
#
_cell.length_a   1.000
_cell.length_b   1.000
_cell.length_c   1.000
_cell.angle_alpha   90.00
_cell.angle_beta   90.00
_cell.angle_gamma   90.00
#
_symmetry.space_group_name_H-M   'P 1'
#
loop_
_entity.id
_entity.type
_entity.pdbx_description
1 polymer ?
#
loop_
_entity_poly.entity_id
_entity_poly.type
_entity_poly.pdbx_seq_one_letter_code
_entity_poly.pdbx_strand_id
1 'polypeptide(L)' 'MFETLEKGIDTGEQKGADYVELRAEDVVLTFIGYSDGRVDNLNVKARSGVACRVLYDG' A
#
# COMPACT_ATOMS: atom_id res chain seq x y z
N MET A 1 -7.67 3.37 -7.13
CA MET A 1 -6.74 3.69 -6.01
C MET A 1 -6.87 5.15 -5.62
N PHE A 2 -6.77 6.11 -6.56
CA PHE A 2 -7.01 7.54 -6.30
C PHE A 2 -8.36 7.85 -5.63
N GLU A 3 -9.47 7.32 -6.15
CA GLU A 3 -10.81 7.48 -5.53
C GLU A 3 -10.89 6.93 -4.09
N THR A 4 -10.08 5.91 -3.75
CA THR A 4 -10.01 5.35 -2.39
C THR A 4 -9.24 6.26 -1.44
N LEU A 5 -8.22 6.94 -1.97
CA LEU A 5 -7.44 7.94 -1.24
C LEU A 5 -8.31 9.16 -0.96
N GLU A 6 -9.00 9.68 -1.97
CA GLU A 6 -9.89 10.85 -1.86
C GLU A 6 -10.94 10.67 -0.75
N LYS A 7 -11.61 9.51 -0.72
CA LYS A 7 -12.55 9.15 0.37
C LYS A 7 -11.93 9.18 1.77
N GLY A 8 -10.64 8.83 1.89
CA GLY A 8 -9.92 8.85 3.15
C GLY A 8 -9.66 10.27 3.66
N ILE A 9 -9.29 11.19 2.76
CA ILE A 9 -9.14 12.62 3.06
C ILE A 9 -10.49 13.20 3.46
N ASP A 10 -11.52 13.03 2.63
CA ASP A 10 -12.86 13.59 2.88
C ASP A 10 -13.40 13.18 4.24
N THR A 11 -13.21 11.91 4.61
CA THR A 11 -13.65 11.37 5.90
C THR A 11 -12.88 12.02 7.06
N GLY A 12 -11.57 12.19 6.93
CA GLY A 12 -10.76 12.85 7.95
C GLY A 12 -11.14 14.31 8.14
N GLU A 13 -11.33 15.06 7.06
CA GLU A 13 -11.79 16.45 7.09
C GLU A 13 -13.17 16.58 7.75
N GLN A 14 -14.14 15.75 7.35
CA GLN A 14 -15.48 15.76 7.95
C GLN A 14 -15.49 15.43 9.45
N LYS A 15 -14.50 14.66 9.91
CA LYS A 15 -14.36 14.29 11.33
C LYS A 15 -13.50 15.27 12.12
N GLY A 16 -12.96 16.31 11.49
CA GLY A 16 -12.12 17.32 12.13
C GLY A 16 -10.74 16.78 12.50
N ALA A 17 -10.19 15.87 11.69
CA ALA A 17 -8.82 15.39 11.88
C ALA A 17 -7.81 16.53 11.76
N ASP A 18 -6.83 16.56 12.65
CA ASP A 18 -5.71 17.49 12.58
C ASP A 18 -4.74 17.13 11.45
N TYR A 19 -4.69 15.83 11.13
CA TYR A 19 -3.81 15.30 10.11
C TYR A 19 -4.36 14.02 9.50
N VAL A 20 -4.23 13.90 8.17
CA VAL A 20 -4.54 12.69 7.42
C VAL A 20 -3.34 12.36 6.53
N GLU A 21 -2.82 11.15 6.65
CA GLU A 21 -1.83 10.59 5.74
C GLU A 21 -2.44 9.44 4.97
N LEU A 22 -2.18 9.42 3.67
CA LEU A 22 -2.57 8.32 2.82
C LEU A 22 -1.34 7.76 2.11
N ARG A 23 -1.25 6.44 2.08
CA ARG A 23 -0.20 5.72 1.37
C ARG A 23 -0.85 4.72 0.42
N ALA A 24 -0.47 4.80 -0.84
CA ALA A 24 -0.84 3.84 -1.86
C ALA A 24 0.43 3.14 -2.35
N GLU A 25 0.37 1.83 -2.45
CA GLU A 25 1.46 1.03 -3.00
C GLU A 25 0.92 0.07 -4.04
N ASP A 26 1.69 -0.06 -5.12
CA ASP A 26 1.54 -1.10 -6.11
C ASP A 26 2.92 -1.73 -6.33
N VAL A 27 3.04 -3.00 -6.00
CA VAL A 27 4.33 -3.70 -5.92
C VAL A 27 4.24 -4.98 -6.73
N VAL A 28 5.13 -5.10 -7.71
CA VAL A 28 5.36 -6.33 -8.47
C VAL A 28 6.74 -6.85 -8.12
N LEU A 29 6.79 -8.02 -7.47
CA LEU A 29 8.03 -8.68 -7.05
C LEU A 29 8.21 -9.98 -7.81
N THR A 30 9.40 -10.19 -8.34
CA THR A 30 9.83 -11.47 -8.92
C THR A 30 10.88 -12.09 -8.00
N PHE A 31 10.60 -13.30 -7.53
CA PHE A 31 11.53 -14.12 -6.76
C PHE A 31 12.05 -15.23 -7.65
N ILE A 32 13.36 -15.22 -7.88
CA ILE A 32 14.07 -16.27 -8.62
C ILE A 32 14.99 -16.97 -7.62
N GLY A 33 14.70 -18.24 -7.36
CA GLY A 33 15.59 -19.11 -6.60
C GLY A 33 16.51 -19.88 -7.56
N TYR A 34 17.79 -19.95 -7.20
CA TYR A 34 18.81 -20.64 -7.98
C TYR A 34 19.68 -21.47 -7.05
N SER A 35 19.76 -22.77 -7.32
CA SER A 35 20.58 -23.72 -6.58
C SER A 35 21.19 -24.74 -7.55
N ASP A 36 22.41 -25.18 -7.25
CA ASP A 36 23.14 -26.22 -8.00
C ASP A 36 23.17 -26.03 -9.53
N GLY A 37 23.34 -24.78 -9.97
CA GLY A 37 23.43 -24.47 -11.39
C GLY A 37 22.07 -24.38 -12.11
N ARG A 38 20.95 -24.49 -11.38
CA ARG A 38 19.59 -24.55 -11.93
C ARG A 38 18.66 -23.58 -11.23
N VAL A 39 17.65 -23.11 -11.96
CA VAL A 39 16.53 -22.37 -11.36
C VAL A 39 15.66 -23.37 -10.63
N ASP A 40 15.54 -23.21 -9.30
CA ASP A 40 14.71 -24.08 -8.46
C ASP A 40 13.30 -23.52 -8.26
N ASN A 41 13.14 -22.19 -8.40
CA ASN A 41 11.90 -21.52 -8.10
C ASN A 41 11.76 -20.20 -8.89
N LEU A 42 10.56 -19.95 -9.40
CA LEU A 42 10.20 -18.70 -10.07
C LEU A 42 8.80 -18.28 -9.60
N ASN A 43 8.72 -17.27 -8.74
CA ASN A 43 7.45 -16.71 -8.28
C ASN A 43 7.32 -15.26 -8.67
N VAL A 44 6.11 -14.88 -9.04
CA VAL A 44 5.71 -13.48 -9.17
C VAL A 44 4.65 -13.18 -8.13
N LYS A 45 4.84 -12.11 -7.36
CA LYS A 45 3.84 -11.58 -6.44
C LYS A 45 3.50 -10.16 -6.86
N ALA A 46 2.26 -9.94 -7.27
CA ALA A 46 1.69 -8.61 -7.42
C ALA A 46 0.86 -8.31 -6.17
N ARG A 47 1.11 -7.17 -5.53
CA ARG A 47 0.32 -6.68 -4.40
C ARG A 47 0.06 -5.20 -4.57
N SER A 48 -1.20 -4.83 -4.41
CA SER A 48 -1.62 -3.45 -4.30
C SER A 48 -2.29 -3.23 -2.95
N GLY A 49 -2.11 -2.04 -2.39
CA GLY A 49 -2.61 -1.72 -1.06
C GLY A 49 -2.78 -0.22 -0.87
N VAL A 50 -3.73 0.13 -0.01
CA VAL A 50 -3.93 1.50 0.46
C VAL A 50 -3.97 1.48 1.97
N ALA A 51 -3.29 2.43 2.60
CA ALA A 51 -3.32 2.69 4.02
C ALA A 51 -3.71 4.14 4.27
N CYS A 52 -4.47 4.37 5.35
CA CYS A 52 -4.87 5.69 5.82
C CYS A 52 -4.52 5.78 7.30
N ARG A 53 -3.87 6.89 7.68
CA ARG A 53 -3.57 7.24 9.06
C ARG A 53 -4.22 8.59 9.36
N VAL A 54 -4.99 8.65 10.43
CA VAL A 54 -5.71 9.84 10.87
C VAL A 54 -5.23 10.20 12.28
N LEU A 55 -4.94 11.46 12.51
CA LEU A 55 -4.67 12.03 13.82
C LEU A 55 -5.85 12.93 14.21
N TYR A 56 -6.30 12.78 15.45
CA TYR A 56 -7.36 13.60 16.03
C TYR A 56 -6.98 13.91 17.47
N ASP A 57 -6.89 15.20 17.79
CA ASP A 57 -6.48 15.73 19.09
C ASP A 57 -5.01 15.43 19.48
N GLY A 58 -4.11 15.56 18.49
CA GLY A 58 -2.63 15.51 18.69
C GLY A 58 -2.07 14.19 19.20
#